data_AF-A0A0Q8UTI8-F1
#
_entry.id   AF-A0A0Q8UTI8-F1
#
_cell.length_a   1.000
_cell.length_b   1.000
_cell.length_c   1.000
_cell.angle_alpha   90.00
_cell.angle_beta   90.00
_cell.angle_gamma   90.00
#
_symmetry.space_group_name_H-M   'P 1'
#
loop_
_entity.id
_entity.type
_entity.pdbx_description
1 polymer ?
#
loop_
_entity_poly.entity_id
_entity_poly.type
_entity_poly.pdbx_seq_one_letter_code
_entity_poly.pdbx_strand_id
1 'polypeptide(L)'
;MRGAKLKEVPMPAYTIVTTTAAQDSDAAEVNTLTDEFSSESEAMGYSRRMADEMMGLAHQLSLDFDYSNVGLYAGDLIDEDVDPAHPALIGVWVLNDDSASFVPAAEFREDSDEGDRT
;
A
#
# COMPACT_ATOMS: atom_id res chain seq x y z
N MET A 1 40.66 16.36 19.39
CA MET A 1 39.26 16.32 18.88
C MET A 1 39.27 15.72 17.48
N ARG A 2 38.65 14.56 17.29
CA ARG A 2 38.27 14.04 15.97
C ARG A 2 36.81 13.62 16.10
N GLY A 3 35.90 14.46 15.63
CA GLY A 3 34.49 14.10 15.53
C GLY A 3 34.38 13.01 14.48
N ALA A 4 33.93 11.82 14.87
CA ALA A 4 33.53 10.81 13.92
C ALA A 4 32.32 11.37 13.17
N LYS A 5 32.43 11.57 11.85
CA LYS A 5 31.25 11.69 11.00
C LYS A 5 30.53 10.35 11.08
N LEU A 6 29.37 10.32 11.73
CA LEU A 6 28.42 9.23 11.56
C LEU A 6 28.18 9.10 10.06
N LYS A 7 28.42 7.93 9.49
CA LYS A 7 27.97 7.64 8.13
C LYS A 7 26.46 7.59 8.20
N GLU A 8 25.78 8.51 7.53
CA GLU A 8 24.37 8.36 7.20
C GLU A 8 24.22 7.04 6.44
N VAL A 9 23.42 6.14 6.99
CA VAL A 9 22.98 4.95 6.24
C VAL A 9 21.85 5.44 5.36
N PRO A 10 21.93 5.32 4.02
CA PRO A 10 20.85 5.75 3.14
C PRO A 10 19.58 4.99 3.52
N MET A 11 18.52 5.72 3.82
CA MET A 11 17.21 5.16 4.13
C MET A 11 16.51 4.81 2.82
N PRO A 12 16.13 3.54 2.59
CA PRO A 12 15.36 3.18 1.40
C PRO A 12 14.01 3.89 1.36
N ALA A 13 13.67 4.43 0.20
CA ALA A 13 12.35 4.96 -0.08
C ALA A 13 11.35 3.83 -0.38
N TYR A 14 10.10 4.04 0.00
CA TYR A 14 8.98 3.19 -0.33
C TYR A 14 7.79 4.04 -0.73
N THR A 15 7.00 3.51 -1.66
CA THR A 15 5.76 4.13 -2.12
C THR A 15 4.58 3.32 -1.60
N ILE A 16 3.61 4.01 -1.02
CA ILE A 16 2.36 3.44 -0.52
C ILE A 16 1.24 4.00 -1.40
N VAL A 17 0.45 3.10 -1.99
CA VAL A 17 -0.70 3.46 -2.84
C VAL A 17 -1.97 2.98 -2.16
N THR A 18 -2.86 3.91 -1.86
CA THR A 18 -4.20 3.63 -1.37
C THR A 18 -5.18 3.66 -2.53
N THR A 19 -5.93 2.58 -2.74
CA THR A 19 -7.01 2.52 -3.74
C THR A 19 -8.32 2.19 -3.07
N THR A 20 -9.34 3.02 -3.28
CA THR A 20 -10.68 2.81 -2.71
C THR A 20 -11.76 3.07 -3.74
N ALA A 21 -12.69 2.14 -3.90
CA ALA A 21 -13.94 2.35 -4.64
C ALA A 21 -15.11 2.27 -3.67
N ALA A 22 -15.69 3.42 -3.33
CA ALA A 22 -16.90 3.48 -2.50
C ALA A 22 -18.13 3.05 -3.30
N GLN A 23 -19.09 2.41 -2.63
CA GLN A 23 -20.40 2.15 -3.22
C GLN A 23 -21.03 3.48 -3.67
N ASP A 24 -21.70 3.44 -4.83
CA ASP A 24 -22.28 4.60 -5.51
C ASP A 24 -21.27 5.65 -6.04
N SER A 25 -19.95 5.33 -6.05
CA SER A 25 -18.94 6.13 -6.75
C SER A 25 -18.69 5.60 -8.16
N ASP A 26 -18.69 6.50 -9.15
CA ASP A 26 -18.39 6.16 -10.55
C ASP A 26 -16.89 5.93 -10.80
N ALA A 27 -16.02 6.20 -9.82
CA ALA A 27 -14.58 6.07 -9.94
C ALA A 27 -13.91 5.62 -8.64
N ALA A 28 -12.82 4.87 -8.80
CA ALA A 28 -11.91 4.57 -7.71
C ALA A 28 -11.02 5.79 -7.40
N GLU A 29 -10.86 6.08 -6.12
CA GLU A 29 -9.90 7.07 -5.64
C GLU A 29 -8.55 6.39 -5.42
N VAL A 30 -7.50 6.98 -5.99
CA VAL A 30 -6.12 6.52 -5.84
C VAL A 30 -5.31 7.64 -5.19
N ASN A 31 -4.63 7.34 -4.08
CA ASN A 31 -3.74 8.26 -3.39
C ASN A 31 -2.36 7.63 -3.22
N THR A 32 -1.32 8.41 -3.50
CA THR A 32 0.08 7.95 -3.43
C THR A 32 0.85 8.74 -2.39
N LEU A 33 1.59 8.04 -1.54
CA LEU A 33 2.52 8.59 -0.56
C LEU A 33 3.89 7.94 -0.77
N THR A 34 4.95 8.74 -0.82
CA THR A 34 6.33 8.23 -0.78
C THR A 34 7.04 8.74 0.46
N ASP A 35 7.76 7.85 1.14
CA ASP A 35 8.55 8.21 2.33
C ASP A 35 9.80 7.31 2.46
N GLU A 36 10.75 7.75 3.27
CA GLU A 36 11.97 7.02 3.61
C GLU A 36 11.79 6.22 4.90
N PHE A 37 12.16 4.94 4.87
CA PHE A 37 12.07 4.04 6.02
C PHE A 37 13.42 3.40 6.32
N SER A 38 13.64 2.98 7.57
CA SER A 38 14.85 2.27 7.97
C SER A 38 14.94 0.87 7.39
N SER A 39 13.80 0.25 7.03
CA SER A 39 13.70 -1.09 6.45
C SER A 39 12.32 -1.36 5.85
N GLU A 40 12.21 -2.42 5.04
CA GLU A 40 10.94 -2.93 4.52
C GLU A 40 9.96 -3.31 5.65
N SER A 41 10.46 -3.90 6.75
CA SER A 41 9.61 -4.25 7.90
C SER A 41 8.98 -3.03 8.56
N GLU A 42 9.68 -1.89 8.57
CA GLU A 42 9.12 -0.64 9.07
C GLU A 42 8.05 -0.09 8.12
N ALA A 43 8.33 -0.06 6.81
CA ALA A 43 7.39 0.36 5.78
C ALA A 43 6.11 -0.50 5.82
N MET A 44 6.25 -1.82 5.95
CA MET A 44 5.13 -2.76 6.10
C MET A 44 4.32 -2.52 7.39
N GLY A 45 4.99 -2.20 8.50
CA GLY A 45 4.32 -1.84 9.76
C GLY A 45 3.61 -0.49 9.68
N TYR A 46 4.12 0.45 8.89
CA TYR A 46 3.45 1.72 8.60
C TYR A 46 2.21 1.50 7.73
N SER A 47 2.34 0.79 6.60
CA SER A 47 1.22 0.52 5.69
C SER A 47 0.10 -0.27 6.36
N ARG A 48 0.43 -1.18 7.28
CA ARG A 48 -0.56 -1.89 8.08
C ARG A 48 -1.39 -0.94 8.94
N ARG A 49 -0.73 -0.01 9.65
CA ARG A 49 -1.42 0.97 10.49
C ARG A 49 -2.31 1.88 9.65
N MET A 50 -1.84 2.29 8.48
CA MET A 50 -2.64 3.05 7.53
C MET A 50 -3.89 2.27 7.07
N ALA A 51 -3.76 0.97 6.77
CA ALA A 51 -4.90 0.12 6.44
C ALA A 51 -5.90 0.01 7.61
N ASP A 52 -5.40 -0.22 8.83
CA ASP A 52 -6.24 -0.30 10.04
C ASP A 52 -6.97 1.03 10.32
N GLU A 53 -6.28 2.17 10.15
CA GLU A 53 -6.86 3.51 10.29
C GLU A 53 -7.93 3.79 9.24
N MET A 54 -7.69 3.41 7.99
CA MET A 54 -8.68 3.53 6.92
C MET A 54 -9.95 2.74 7.21
N MET A 55 -9.84 1.49 7.68
CA MET A 55 -11.02 0.71 8.10
C MET A 55 -11.77 1.39 9.25
N GLY A 56 -11.03 1.90 10.23
CA GLY A 56 -11.62 2.65 11.35
C GLY A 56 -12.40 3.88 10.88
N LEU A 57 -11.86 4.62 9.92
CA LEU A 57 -12.52 5.78 9.30
C LEU A 57 -13.75 5.35 8.50
N ALA A 58 -13.66 4.29 7.70
CA ALA A 58 -14.77 3.75 6.94
C ALA A 58 -15.95 3.41 7.85
N HIS A 59 -15.69 2.69 8.94
CA HIS A 59 -16.70 2.33 9.93
C HIS A 59 -17.31 3.58 10.62
N GLN A 60 -16.47 4.56 10.98
CA GLN A 60 -16.96 5.80 11.60
C GLN A 60 -17.83 6.64 10.68
N LEU A 61 -17.52 6.64 9.38
CA LEU A 61 -18.24 7.38 8.36
C LEU A 61 -19.41 6.60 7.74
N SER A 62 -19.57 5.32 8.12
CA SER A 62 -20.52 4.38 7.50
C SER A 62 -20.36 4.33 5.98
N LEU A 63 -19.10 4.24 5.54
CA LEU A 63 -18.73 4.07 4.13
C LEU A 63 -18.63 2.59 3.82
N ASP A 64 -19.39 2.16 2.83
CA ASP A 64 -19.28 0.83 2.23
C ASP A 64 -18.39 0.92 0.98
N PHE A 65 -17.36 0.07 0.90
CA PHE A 65 -16.47 0.00 -0.26
C PHE A 65 -16.78 -1.26 -1.08
N ASP A 66 -16.84 -1.12 -2.41
CA ASP A 66 -16.82 -2.28 -3.31
C ASP A 66 -15.47 -2.99 -3.26
N TYR A 67 -14.40 -2.20 -3.15
CA TYR A 67 -13.07 -2.70 -2.79
C TYR A 67 -12.20 -1.57 -2.21
N SER A 68 -11.27 -1.95 -1.34
CA SER A 68 -10.32 -1.03 -0.73
C SER A 68 -8.99 -1.75 -0.46
N ASN A 69 -7.87 -1.12 -0.81
CA ASN A 69 -6.55 -1.68 -0.58
C ASN A 69 -5.48 -0.63 -0.33
N VAL A 70 -4.39 -1.09 0.32
CA VAL A 70 -3.15 -0.33 0.53
C VAL A 70 -1.99 -1.15 -0.02
N GLY A 71 -1.48 -0.78 -1.19
CA GLY A 71 -0.31 -1.37 -1.83
C GLY A 71 1.00 -0.77 -1.31
N LEU A 72 2.01 -1.61 -1.14
CA LEU A 72 3.36 -1.22 -0.76
C LEU A 72 4.36 -1.56 -1.87
N TYR A 73 5.15 -0.57 -2.28
CA TYR A 73 6.11 -0.68 -3.37
C TYR A 73 7.50 -0.25 -2.88
N ALA A 74 8.53 -0.93 -3.38
CA ALA A 74 9.92 -0.53 -3.16
C ALA A 74 10.28 0.68 -4.04
N GLY A 75 10.99 1.65 -3.47
CA GLY A 75 11.48 2.82 -4.18
C GLY A 75 10.56 4.04 -4.09
N ASP A 76 11.10 5.16 -4.57
CA ASP A 76 10.37 6.41 -4.80
C ASP A 76 9.76 6.35 -6.19
N LEU A 77 8.43 6.23 -6.25
CA LEU A 77 7.63 6.09 -7.46
C LEU A 77 6.59 7.20 -7.57
N ILE A 78 6.75 8.33 -6.87
CA ILE A 78 5.73 9.38 -6.78
C ILE A 78 5.36 9.99 -8.15
N ASP A 79 6.32 10.01 -9.07
CA ASP A 79 6.16 10.54 -10.42
C ASP A 79 5.83 9.44 -11.45
N GLU A 80 5.68 8.18 -11.02
CA GLU A 80 5.36 7.04 -11.87
C GLU A 80 3.88 6.69 -11.82
N ASP A 81 3.37 6.12 -12.92
CA ASP A 81 2.03 5.53 -12.96
C ASP A 81 2.11 4.11 -12.40
N VAL A 82 1.78 3.98 -11.11
CA VAL A 82 1.94 2.74 -10.36
C VAL A 82 0.64 1.96 -10.35
N ASP A 83 0.68 0.76 -10.90
CA ASP A 83 -0.40 -0.22 -10.86
C ASP A 83 0.02 -1.50 -10.10
N PRO A 84 -0.92 -2.41 -9.79
CA PRO A 84 -0.58 -3.66 -9.10
C PRO A 84 0.29 -4.64 -9.92
N ALA A 85 0.43 -4.46 -11.24
CA ALA A 85 1.35 -5.23 -12.06
C ALA A 85 2.79 -4.70 -11.97
N HIS A 86 3.00 -3.50 -11.41
CA HIS A 86 4.30 -2.86 -11.29
C HIS A 86 5.31 -3.80 -10.58
N PRO A 87 6.53 -3.97 -11.12
CA PRO A 87 7.50 -4.94 -10.62
C PRO A 87 7.99 -4.63 -9.21
N ALA A 88 7.90 -3.37 -8.78
CA ALA A 88 8.29 -2.95 -7.44
C ALA A 88 7.26 -3.27 -6.35
N LEU A 89 6.08 -3.80 -6.70
CA LEU A 89 5.07 -4.20 -5.71
C LEU A 89 5.66 -5.27 -4.78
N ILE A 90 5.57 -5.01 -3.48
CA ILE A 90 5.95 -5.93 -2.40
C ILE A 90 4.73 -6.76 -1.97
N GLY A 91 3.59 -6.09 -1.81
CA GLY A 91 2.32 -6.72 -1.47
C GLY A 91 1.25 -5.68 -1.16
N VAL A 92 0.05 -6.18 -0.86
CA VAL A 92 -1.17 -5.38 -0.74
C VAL A 92 -1.88 -5.75 0.55
N TRP A 93 -2.28 -4.76 1.34
CA TRP A 93 -3.28 -4.94 2.38
C TRP A 93 -4.66 -4.84 1.72
N VAL A 94 -5.38 -5.96 1.65
CA VAL A 94 -6.76 -6.02 1.17
C VAL A 94 -7.67 -5.76 2.38
N LEU A 95 -8.47 -4.69 2.31
CA LEU A 95 -9.38 -4.31 3.37
C LEU A 95 -10.74 -4.95 3.08
N ASN A 96 -11.23 -5.69 4.08
CA ASN A 96 -12.59 -6.24 4.11
C ASN A 96 -13.30 -5.71 5.36
N ASP A 97 -14.61 -5.95 5.46
CA ASP A 97 -15.47 -5.42 6.54
C ASP A 97 -14.92 -5.61 7.96
N ASP A 98 -14.24 -6.73 8.21
CA ASP A 98 -13.76 -7.10 9.55
C ASP A 98 -12.25 -6.93 9.75
N SER A 99 -11.44 -6.85 8.69
CA SER A 99 -9.97 -6.87 8.82
C SER A 99 -9.21 -6.49 7.54
N ALA A 100 -7.94 -6.10 7.74
CA ALA A 100 -6.95 -5.97 6.68
C ALA A 100 -6.06 -7.22 6.61
N SER A 101 -5.98 -7.83 5.44
CA SER A 101 -5.17 -9.02 5.17
C SER A 101 -4.04 -8.68 4.21
N PHE A 102 -2.81 -9.07 4.55
CA PHE A 102 -1.66 -8.85 3.66
C PHE A 102 -1.56 -9.98 2.64
N VAL A 103 -1.56 -9.62 1.36
CA VAL A 103 -1.35 -10.50 0.22
C VAL A 103 -0.01 -10.13 -0.43
N PRO A 104 0.99 -11.03 -0.44
CA PRO A 104 2.25 -10.80 -1.12
C PRO A 104 2.06 -10.57 -2.63
N ALA A 105 2.94 -9.79 -3.26
CA ALA A 105 2.80 -9.44 -4.68
C ALA A 105 2.72 -10.65 -5.64
N ALA A 106 3.41 -11.75 -5.32
CA ALA A 106 3.35 -12.95 -6.13
C ALA A 106 1.94 -13.57 -6.15
N GLU A 107 1.34 -13.71 -4.97
CA GLU A 107 -0.02 -14.24 -4.79
C GLU A 107 -1.07 -13.30 -5.37
N PHE A 108 -0.93 -11.98 -5.12
CA PHE A 108 -1.86 -10.97 -5.62
C PHE A 108 -1.95 -10.95 -7.16
N ARG A 109 -0.83 -11.17 -7.84
CA ARG A 109 -0.79 -11.22 -9.31
C ARG A 109 -1.37 -12.53 -9.86
N GLU A 110 -1.14 -13.65 -9.19
CA GLU A 110 -1.72 -14.95 -9.58
C GLU A 110 -3.25 -14.91 -9.50
N ASP A 111 -3.81 -14.32 -8.44
CA ASP A 111 -5.27 -14.16 -8.27
C ASP A 111 -5.88 -13.23 -9.33
N SER A 112 -5.15 -12.18 -9.73
CA SER A 112 -5.58 -11.24 -10.77
C SER A 112 -5.65 -11.91 -12.16
N ASP A 113 -4.71 -12.82 -12.45
CA ASP A 113 -4.64 -13.55 -13.73
C ASP A 113 -5.69 -14.69 -13.84
N GLU A 114 -6.19 -15.20 -12.71
CA GLU A 114 -7.20 -16.26 -12.71
C GLU A 114 -8.63 -15.70 -12.90
N GLY A 115 -8.88 -14.45 -12.51
CA GLY A 115 -10.15 -13.75 -12.72
C GLY A 115 -10.50 -13.40 -14.17
N ASP A 116 -9.51 -13.35 -15.08
CA ASP A 116 -9.69 -13.03 -16.51
C ASP A 116 -9.96 -14.28 -17.40
N ARG A 117 -10.12 -15.47 -16.79
CA ARG A 117 -10.30 -16.75 -17.52
C ARG A 117 -11.74 -17.28 -17.59
N THR A 118 -12.77 -16.47 -17.28
CA THR A 118 -14.18 -16.89 -17.36
C THR A 118 -15.02 -16.09 -18.33
#